data_AF-A0A7G2LZH4-F1
#
_entry.id   AF-A0A7G2LZH4-F1
#
_cell.length_a   1.000
_cell.length_b   1.000
_cell.length_c   1.000
_cell.angle_alpha   90.00
_cell.angle_beta   90.00
_cell.angle_gamma   90.00
#
_symmetry.space_group_name_H-M   'P 1'
#
loop_
_entity.id
_entity.type
_entity.pdbx_description
1 polymer ?
#
loop_
_entity_poly.entity_id
_entity_poly.type
_entity_poly.pdbx_seq_one_letter_code
_entity_poly.pdbx_strand_id
1 'polypeptide(L)'
;RLREDEPVRLGAMLLSTDMTFERDAARLIDPTQAALHVARIAFENPTTPERLRAMTPDMARTAALLVPGIKLSAIAFCCTSASVAIGNPAVREAIGEGLPGVPVITPA
;
A
#
# COMPACT_ATOMS: atom_id res chain seq x y z
N ARG A 1 6.76 0.62 -22.09
CA ARG A 1 5.60 -0.26 -22.40
C ARG A 1 5.84 -1.55 -21.65
N LEU A 2 4.91 -1.98 -20.78
CA LEU A 2 4.98 -3.34 -20.22
C LEU A 2 4.88 -4.31 -21.40
N ARG A 3 5.74 -5.33 -21.44
CA ARG A 3 5.60 -6.39 -22.43
C ARG A 3 4.39 -7.25 -22.02
N GLU A 4 3.63 -7.77 -22.97
CA GLU A 4 2.41 -8.56 -22.69
C GLU A 4 2.70 -9.84 -21.87
N ASP A 5 3.95 -10.29 -21.85
CA ASP A 5 4.44 -11.46 -21.10
C ASP A 5 5.03 -11.12 -19.71
N GLU A 6 5.12 -9.84 -19.30
CA GLU A 6 5.63 -9.48 -17.98
C GLU A 6 4.50 -9.41 -16.94
N PRO A 7 4.65 -10.04 -15.75
CA PRO A 7 3.63 -9.99 -14.72
C PRO A 7 3.31 -8.55 -14.29
N VAL A 8 2.03 -8.26 -14.07
CA VAL A 8 1.54 -6.98 -13.60
C VAL A 8 2.17 -6.65 -12.24
N ARG A 9 2.73 -5.46 -12.06
CA ARG A 9 3.34 -5.06 -10.80
C ARG A 9 2.36 -4.29 -9.93
N LEU A 10 2.12 -4.80 -8.73
CA LEU A 10 1.24 -4.23 -7.72
C LEU A 10 2.07 -3.78 -6.51
N GLY A 11 1.68 -2.65 -5.91
CA GLY A 11 2.19 -2.21 -4.62
C GLY A 11 1.22 -2.53 -3.49
N ALA A 12 1.74 -2.70 -2.28
CA ALA A 12 0.96 -2.68 -1.06
C ALA A 12 1.69 -1.90 0.04
N MET A 13 0.93 -1.08 0.77
CA MET A 13 1.39 -0.44 2.00
C MET A 13 0.68 -1.09 3.19
N LEU A 14 1.47 -1.71 4.07
CA LEU A 14 1.00 -2.42 5.25
C LEU A 14 1.42 -1.69 6.52
N LEU A 15 0.67 -1.86 7.61
CA LEU A 15 1.20 -1.47 8.92
C LEU A 15 2.38 -2.38 9.28
N SER A 16 3.37 -1.85 10.00
CA SER A 16 4.52 -2.64 10.48
C SER A 16 4.09 -3.82 11.36
N THR A 17 2.90 -3.77 11.95
CA THR A 17 2.31 -4.81 12.80
C THR A 17 1.43 -5.82 12.05
N ASP A 18 1.23 -5.69 10.73
CA ASP A 18 0.41 -6.64 9.96
C ASP A 18 1.10 -8.02 9.89
N MET A 19 0.40 -9.11 10.19
CA MET A 19 1.00 -10.46 10.21
C MET A 19 0.46 -11.38 9.12
N THR A 20 -0.51 -10.92 8.33
CA THR A 20 -1.36 -11.81 7.53
C THR A 20 -1.31 -11.49 6.05
N PHE A 21 -1.16 -10.22 5.68
CA PHE A 21 -1.36 -9.80 4.30
C PHE A 21 -0.42 -10.50 3.32
N GLU A 22 0.89 -10.55 3.56
CA GLU A 22 1.81 -11.17 2.61
C GLU A 22 1.54 -12.67 2.41
N ARG A 23 1.20 -13.38 3.50
CA ARG A 23 0.86 -14.80 3.44
C ARG A 23 -0.40 -15.05 2.61
N ASP A 24 -1.42 -14.22 2.81
CA ASP A 24 -2.69 -14.38 2.11
C ASP A 24 -2.58 -13.94 0.64
N ALA A 25 -1.85 -12.85 0.37
CA ALA A 25 -1.55 -12.41 -0.98
C ALA A 25 -0.77 -13.48 -1.77
N ALA A 26 0.22 -14.15 -1.16
CA ALA A 26 0.97 -15.23 -1.81
C ALA A 26 0.11 -16.46 -2.17
N ARG A 27 -1.04 -16.63 -1.52
CA ARG A 27 -2.00 -17.71 -1.83
C ARG A 27 -3.02 -17.32 -2.89
N LEU A 28 -3.33 -16.03 -2.99
CA LEU A 28 -4.40 -15.51 -3.85
C LEU A 28 -3.89 -14.99 -5.19
N ILE A 29 -2.67 -14.44 -5.23
CA ILE A 29 -2.07 -13.86 -6.42
C ILE A 29 -1.28 -14.94 -7.15
N ASP A 30 -1.66 -15.21 -8.40
CA ASP A 30 -0.87 -16.05 -9.30
C ASP A 30 0.44 -15.31 -9.67
N PRO A 31 1.62 -15.85 -9.30
CA PRO A 31 2.90 -15.21 -9.58
C PRO A 31 3.22 -15.09 -11.07
N THR A 32 2.54 -15.83 -11.94
CA THR A 32 2.67 -15.69 -13.41
C THR A 32 1.88 -14.49 -13.94
N GLN A 33 0.87 -14.04 -13.22
CA GLN A 33 0.00 -12.93 -13.62
C GLN A 33 0.42 -11.60 -12.99
N ALA A 34 0.86 -11.63 -11.72
CA ALA A 34 1.24 -10.42 -11.02
C ALA A 34 2.36 -10.62 -9.99
N ALA A 35 3.15 -9.58 -9.80
CA ALA A 35 4.17 -9.46 -8.77
C ALA A 35 3.78 -8.38 -7.75
N LEU A 36 3.74 -8.74 -6.48
CA LEU A 36 3.41 -7.84 -5.38
C LEU A 36 4.68 -7.31 -4.69
N HIS A 37 4.76 -5.98 -4.51
CA HIS A 37 5.83 -5.28 -3.81
C HIS A 37 5.26 -4.61 -2.57
N VAL A 38 5.92 -4.79 -1.42
CA VAL A 38 5.40 -4.34 -0.12
C VAL A 38 6.32 -3.29 0.50
N ALA A 39 5.72 -2.21 0.98
CA ALA A 39 6.35 -1.26 1.90
C ALA A 39 5.56 -1.25 3.22
N ARG A 40 6.26 -1.16 4.35
CA ARG A 40 5.63 -1.16 5.67
C ARG A 40 5.75 0.21 6.32
N ILE A 41 4.61 0.78 6.74
CA ILE A 41 4.57 2.03 7.49
C ILE A 41 4.69 1.73 8.99
N ALA A 42 5.50 2.52 9.69
CA ALA A 42 5.67 2.37 11.13
C ALA A 42 4.34 2.59 11.85
N PHE A 43 3.99 1.65 12.73
CA PHE A 43 2.81 1.72 13.57
C PHE A 43 3.06 0.94 14.87
N GLU A 44 2.54 1.46 15.98
CA GLU A 44 2.66 0.84 17.28
C GLU A 44 1.28 0.74 17.95
N ASN A 45 0.99 -0.47 18.45
CA ASN A 45 -0.22 -0.77 19.21
C ASN A 45 -0.28 0.04 20.53
N PRO A 46 -1.48 0.34 21.05
CA PRO A 46 -2.79 -0.17 20.63
C PRO A 46 -3.41 0.57 19.43
N THR A 47 -4.26 -0.13 18.68
CA THR A 47 -5.03 0.44 17.56
C THR A 47 -6.09 1.42 18.05
N THR A 48 -5.78 2.71 17.97
CA THR A 48 -6.69 3.82 18.28
C THR A 48 -6.79 4.76 17.09
N PRO A 49 -7.93 5.44 16.86
CA PRO A 49 -8.07 6.39 15.75
C PRO A 49 -6.98 7.47 15.73
N GLU A 50 -6.56 7.96 16.90
CA GLU A 50 -5.51 8.97 17.04
C GLU A 50 -4.16 8.44 16.53
N ARG A 51 -3.76 7.25 16.98
CA ARG A 51 -2.51 6.61 16.53
C ARG A 51 -2.55 6.24 15.05
N LEU A 52 -3.73 5.85 14.55
CA LEU A 52 -3.90 5.56 13.13
C LEU A 52 -3.73 6.81 12.27
N ARG A 53 -4.23 7.98 12.69
CA ARG A 53 -4.01 9.24 11.98
C ARG A 53 -2.58 9.75 12.10
N ALA A 54 -1.90 9.44 13.20
CA ALA A 54 -0.52 9.89 13.42
C ALA A 54 0.47 9.39 12.36
N MET A 55 0.16 8.33 11.61
CA MET A 55 1.04 7.81 10.56
C MET A 55 0.93 8.57 9.22
N THR A 56 -0.13 9.37 9.00
CA THR A 56 -0.37 10.03 7.71
C THR A 56 0.84 10.79 7.15
N PRO A 57 1.62 11.56 7.94
CA PRO A 57 2.80 12.26 7.44
C PRO A 57 3.90 11.34 6.85
N ASP A 58 3.94 10.07 7.26
CA ASP A 58 4.93 9.10 6.79
C ASP A 58 4.47 8.32 5.54
N MET A 59 3.21 8.48 5.11
CA MET A 59 2.65 7.70 3.99
C MET A 59 3.36 8.02 2.67
N ALA A 60 3.62 9.29 2.36
CA ALA A 60 4.33 9.69 1.15
C ALA A 60 5.74 9.07 1.09
N ARG A 61 6.51 9.23 2.18
CA ARG A 61 7.87 8.65 2.29
C ARG A 61 7.85 7.13 2.18
N THR A 62 6.85 6.48 2.77
CA THR A 62 6.71 5.01 2.70
C THR A 62 6.35 4.55 1.29
N ALA A 63 5.43 5.25 0.61
CA ALA A 63 5.03 4.93 -0.76
C ALA A 63 6.20 5.06 -1.75
N ALA A 64 7.07 6.06 -1.57
CA ALA A 64 8.26 6.27 -2.40
C ALA A 64 9.28 5.12 -2.34
N LEU A 65 9.19 4.23 -1.35
CA LEU A 65 10.05 3.03 -1.25
C LEU A 65 9.61 1.90 -2.18
N LEU A 66 8.39 1.97 -2.74
CA LEU A 66 7.87 0.93 -3.63
C LEU A 66 8.56 0.99 -4.99
N VAL A 67 9.56 0.11 -5.18
CA VAL A 67 10.26 -0.16 -6.44
C VAL A 67 10.58 1.10 -7.29
N PRO A 68 11.43 2.02 -6.80
CA PRO A 68 11.72 3.28 -7.49
C PRO A 68 12.10 3.10 -8.95
N GLY A 69 11.49 3.91 -9.83
CA GLY A 69 11.71 3.86 -11.28
C GLY A 69 10.91 2.79 -12.02
N ILE A 70 10.16 1.93 -11.32
CA ILE A 70 9.31 0.91 -11.91
C ILE A 70 7.85 1.36 -11.90
N LYS A 71 7.15 1.18 -13.02
CA LYS A 71 5.73 1.49 -13.13
C LYS A 71 4.90 0.41 -12.40
N LEU A 72 4.19 0.82 -11.35
CA LEU A 72 3.15 0.02 -10.70
C LEU A 72 1.79 0.26 -11.37
N SER A 73 0.98 -0.80 -11.49
CA SER A 73 -0.39 -0.70 -12.01
C SER A 73 -1.38 -0.17 -10.98
N ALA A 74 -1.14 -0.46 -9.70
CA ALA A 74 -1.89 0.08 -8.56
C ALA A 74 -1.11 -0.13 -7.26
N ILE A 75 -1.50 0.57 -6.21
CA ILE A 75 -1.11 0.32 -4.83
C ILE A 75 -2.34 0.13 -3.95
N ALA A 76 -2.34 -0.89 -3.09
CA ALA A 76 -3.33 -1.06 -2.03
C ALA A 76 -2.79 -0.54 -0.68
N PHE A 77 -3.56 0.26 0.04
CA PHE A 77 -3.32 0.53 1.46
C PHE A 77 -4.14 -0.46 2.29
N CYS A 78 -3.50 -1.39 2.99
CA CYS A 78 -4.16 -2.63 3.41
C CYS A 78 -4.76 -2.60 4.82
N CYS A 79 -5.01 -1.42 5.39
CA CYS A 79 -5.59 -1.29 6.72
C CYS A 79 -6.97 -0.65 6.68
N THR A 80 -8.02 -1.44 6.93
CA THR A 80 -9.41 -0.97 7.00
C THR A 80 -9.61 0.08 8.09
N SER A 81 -9.14 -0.18 9.31
CA SER A 81 -9.31 0.77 10.42
C SER A 81 -8.61 2.09 10.17
N ALA A 82 -7.40 2.07 9.60
CA ALA A 82 -6.69 3.30 9.23
C ALA A 82 -7.40 4.04 8.09
N SER A 83 -7.89 3.31 7.08
CA SER A 83 -8.65 3.92 5.96
C SER A 83 -9.88 4.65 6.46
N VAL A 84 -10.61 4.06 7.41
CA VAL A 84 -11.77 4.70 8.05
C VAL A 84 -11.34 5.88 8.93
N ALA A 85 -10.28 5.73 9.74
CA ALA A 85 -9.85 6.77 10.67
C ALA A 85 -9.26 8.00 9.98
N ILE A 86 -8.49 7.82 8.92
CA ILE A 86 -7.82 8.86 8.12
C ILE A 86 -8.77 9.42 7.06
N GLY A 87 -9.60 8.56 6.46
CA GLY A 87 -10.47 8.88 5.34
C GLY A 87 -9.81 8.52 3.99
N ASN A 88 -10.58 7.86 3.12
CA ASN A 88 -10.10 7.39 1.83
C ASN A 88 -9.46 8.49 0.95
N PRO A 89 -10.04 9.70 0.83
CA PRO A 89 -9.41 10.77 0.04
C PRO A 89 -8.03 11.16 0.57
N ALA A 90 -7.88 11.33 1.89
CA ALA A 90 -6.62 11.70 2.52
C ALA A 90 -5.55 10.60 2.39
N VAL A 91 -5.95 9.33 2.49
CA VAL A 91 -5.04 8.20 2.21
C VAL A 91 -4.54 8.25 0.76
N ARG A 92 -5.44 8.47 -0.21
CA ARG A 92 -5.08 8.52 -1.63
C ARG A 92 -4.16 9.70 -1.94
N GLU A 93 -4.44 10.85 -1.36
CA GLU A 93 -3.61 12.06 -1.49
C GLU A 93 -2.21 11.82 -0.93
N ALA A 94 -2.10 11.41 0.34
CA ALA A 94 -0.81 11.21 1.01
C ALA A 94 0.06 10.13 0.33
N ILE A 95 -0.54 9.04 -0.14
CA ILE A 95 0.20 8.02 -0.92
C ILE A 95 0.58 8.58 -2.30
N GLY A 96 -0.32 9.30 -2.95
CA GLY A 96 -0.11 9.88 -4.27
C GLY A 96 1.02 10.91 -4.32
N GLU A 97 1.29 11.62 -3.21
CA GLU A 97 2.46 12.50 -3.08
C GLU A 97 3.79 11.74 -3.24
N GLY A 98 3.88 10.55 -2.64
CA GLY A 98 5.07 9.69 -2.70
C GLY A 98 5.16 8.81 -3.94
N LEU A 99 4.02 8.55 -4.57
CA LEU A 99 3.91 7.68 -5.74
C LEU A 99 2.94 8.28 -6.79
N PRO A 100 3.33 9.38 -7.47
CA PRO A 100 2.43 10.11 -8.36
C PRO A 100 1.95 9.28 -9.56
N GLY A 101 0.67 9.42 -9.91
CA GLY A 101 0.08 8.80 -11.10
C GLY A 101 -0.21 7.29 -10.99
N VAL A 102 0.05 6.68 -9.83
CA VAL A 102 -0.34 5.29 -9.55
C VAL A 102 -1.70 5.26 -8.85
N PRO A 103 -2.69 4.48 -9.33
CA PRO A 103 -3.98 4.33 -8.66
C PRO A 103 -3.83 3.80 -7.22
N VAL A 104 -4.44 4.47 -6.26
CA VAL A 104 -4.44 4.09 -4.84
C VAL A 104 -5.79 3.49 -4.43
N ILE A 105 -5.76 2.26 -3.95
CA ILE A 105 -6.92 1.47 -3.52
C ILE A 105 -6.94 1.37 -1.99
N THR A 106 -8.13 1.57 -1.42
CA THR A 106 -8.40 1.44 0.03
C THR A 106 -9.45 0.35 0.24
N PRO A 107 -9.39 -0.43 1.34
CA PRO A 107 -10.35 -1.48 1.64
C PRO A 107 -11.68 -0.99 2.22
N ALA A 108 -11.79 0.30 2.57
CA ALA A 108 -13.01 0.95 3.06
C ALA A 108 -13.73 1.72 1.94
#